data_AF-A0A8T6YRA8-F1
#
_entry.id   AF-A0A8T6YRA8-F1
#
_cell.length_a   1.000
_cell.length_b   1.000
_cell.length_c   1.000
_cell.angle_alpha   90.00
_cell.angle_beta   90.00
_cell.angle_gamma   90.00
#
_symmetry.space_group_name_H-M   'P 1'
#
loop_
_entity.id
_entity.type
_entity.pdbx_description
1 polymer ?
#
loop_
_entity_poly.entity_id
_entity_poly.type
_entity_poly.pdbx_seq_one_letter_code
_entity_poly.pdbx_strand_id
1 'polypeptide(L)' 'MDSQKRTLAKTAVYRGSTTILLFTLLWITTGNIYETSAITIIFNVLATIIYYFHERMWGKIKWGNQPESKILANQNSNC' A
#
# COMPACT_ATOMS: atom_id res chain seq x y z
N MET A 1 -4.10 12.13 21.84
CA MET A 1 -3.06 12.13 20.79
C MET A 1 -2.56 10.69 20.62
N ASP A 2 -3.49 9.77 20.31
CA ASP A 2 -3.28 8.34 20.52
C ASP A 2 -3.69 7.55 19.28
N SER A 3 -2.99 7.78 18.16
CA SER A 3 -3.28 7.04 16.93
C SER A 3 -2.05 6.74 16.05
N GLN A 4 -0.95 7.48 16.23
CA GLN A 4 0.26 7.26 15.41
C GLN A 4 1.06 6.03 15.85
N LYS A 5 1.25 5.80 17.15
CA LYS A 5 2.07 4.68 17.66
C LYS A 5 1.46 3.30 17.37
N ARG A 6 0.12 3.16 17.48
CA ARG A 6 -0.59 1.90 17.17
C ARG A 6 -0.57 1.59 15.67
N THR A 7 -0.66 2.63 14.84
CA THR A 7 -0.59 2.47 13.37
C THR A 7 0.81 2.08 12.92
N LEU A 8 1.87 2.67 13.49
CA LEU A 8 3.25 2.28 13.23
C LEU A 8 3.52 0.83 13.65
N ALA A 9 3.04 0.41 14.83
CA ALA A 9 3.16 -0.97 15.28
C ALA A 9 2.43 -1.95 14.34
N LYS A 10 1.21 -1.61 13.92
CA LYS A 10 0.43 -2.44 12.97
C LYS A 10 1.13 -2.57 11.62
N THR A 11 1.70 -1.48 11.10
CA THR A 11 2.45 -1.50 9.84
C THR A 11 3.77 -2.26 9.98
N ALA A 12 4.47 -2.13 11.09
CA ALA A 12 5.72 -2.86 11.34
C ALA A 12 5.47 -4.37 11.42
N VAL A 13 4.44 -4.80 12.14
CA VAL A 13 4.04 -6.22 12.22
C VAL A 13 3.63 -6.73 10.84
N TYR A 14 2.80 -5.97 10.11
CA TYR A 14 2.40 -6.36 8.76
C TYR A 14 3.60 -6.54 7.83
N ARG A 15 4.55 -5.58 7.82
CA ARG A 15 5.77 -5.66 7.00
C ARG A 15 6.64 -6.86 7.38
N GLY A 16 6.88 -7.07 8.68
CA GLY A 16 7.65 -8.21 9.17
C GLY A 16 7.02 -9.55 8.79
N SER A 17 5.70 -9.69 9.00
CA SER A 17 4.96 -10.90 8.61
C SER A 17 5.02 -11.16 7.11
N THR A 18 4.89 -10.13 6.26
CA THR A 18 4.98 -10.29 4.80
C THR A 18 6.38 -10.74 4.36
N THR A 19 7.44 -10.14 4.91
CA THR A 19 8.81 -10.55 4.57
C THR A 19 9.10 -11.98 5.00
N ILE A 20 8.69 -12.39 6.21
CA ILE A 20 8.87 -13.75 6.71
C ILE A 20 8.07 -14.75 5.87
N LEU A 21 6.82 -14.43 5.55
CA LEU A 21 5.96 -15.29 4.74
C LEU A 21 6.54 -15.50 3.34
N LEU A 22 6.97 -14.42 2.68
CA LEU A 22 7.56 -14.48 1.35
C LEU A 22 8.83 -15.33 1.34
N PHE A 23 9.72 -15.08 2.31
CA PHE A 23 10.95 -15.86 2.45
C PHE A 23 10.65 -17.35 2.69
N THR A 24 9.66 -17.65 3.53
CA THR A 24 9.24 -19.03 3.84
C THR A 24 8.65 -19.72 2.60
N LEU A 25 7.76 -19.05 1.86
CA LEU A 25 7.18 -19.61 0.63
C LEU A 25 8.23 -19.89 -0.44
N LEU A 26 9.17 -18.96 -0.62
CA LEU A 26 10.26 -19.11 -1.58
C LEU A 26 11.21 -20.22 -1.16
N TRP A 27 11.56 -20.31 0.13
CA TRP A 27 12.39 -21.41 0.64
C TRP A 27 11.73 -22.77 0.37
N ILE A 28 10.44 -22.91 0.67
CA ILE A 28 9.70 -24.17 0.43
C ILE A 28 9.67 -24.53 -1.06
N THR A 29 9.54 -23.54 -1.94
CA THR A 29 9.43 -23.76 -3.38
C THR A 29 10.77 -24.08 -4.04
N THR A 30 11.81 -23.32 -3.68
CA THR A 30 13.11 -23.39 -4.35
C THR A 30 14.08 -24.36 -3.67
N GLY A 31 13.97 -24.56 -2.35
CA GLY A 31 14.88 -25.42 -1.58
C GLY A 31 16.31 -24.89 -1.45
N ASN A 32 16.63 -23.75 -2.07
CA ASN A 32 17.94 -23.11 -2.04
C ASN A 32 17.86 -21.70 -1.44
N ILE A 33 18.70 -21.46 -0.42
CA ILE A 33 18.77 -20.22 0.36
C ILE A 33 19.28 -19.05 -0.49
N TYR A 34 20.24 -19.32 -1.39
CA TYR A 34 20.86 -18.29 -2.22
C TYR A 34 19.84 -17.67 -3.18
N GLU A 35 19.09 -18.50 -3.90
CA GLU A 35 18.04 -18.02 -4.82
C GLU A 35 16.89 -17.34 -4.07
N THR A 36 16.46 -17.92 -2.95
CA THR A 36 15.42 -17.34 -2.07
C THR A 36 15.79 -15.92 -1.62
N SER A 37 17.04 -15.71 -1.22
CA SER A 37 17.53 -14.41 -0.78
C SER A 37 17.54 -13.37 -1.91
N ALA A 38 18.00 -13.76 -3.11
CA ALA A 38 18.03 -12.89 -4.28
C ALA A 38 16.61 -12.45 -4.68
N ILE A 39 15.67 -13.39 -4.75
CA ILE A 39 14.28 -13.10 -5.08
C ILE A 39 13.64 -12.18 -4.03
N THR A 40 13.91 -12.42 -2.75
CA THR A 40 13.37 -11.59 -1.65
C THR A 40 13.85 -10.14 -1.75
N ILE A 41 15.12 -9.90 -2.09
CA ILE A 41 15.67 -8.56 -2.29
C ILE A 41 15.01 -7.89 -3.50
N ILE A 42 14.95 -8.59 -4.63
CA ILE A 42 14.32 -8.10 -5.86
C ILE A 42 12.86 -7.75 -5.62
N PHE A 43 12.12 -8.59 -4.90
CA PHE A 43 10.72 -8.35 -4.56
C PHE A 43 10.54 -7.07 -3.72
N ASN A 44 11.42 -6.80 -2.75
CA ASN A 44 11.35 -5.56 -1.97
C ASN A 44 11.55 -4.31 -2.84
N VAL A 45 12.48 -4.36 -3.79
CA VAL A 45 12.69 -3.27 -4.76
C VAL A 45 11.46 -3.10 -5.65
N LEU A 46 10.94 -4.20 -6.22
CA LEU A 46 9.73 -4.19 -7.05
C LEU A 46 8.51 -3.67 -6.28
N ALA A 47 8.31 -4.09 -5.04
CA ALA A 47 7.22 -3.62 -4.21
C ALA A 47 7.28 -2.10 -3.99
N THR A 48 8.49 -1.53 -3.87
CA THR A 48 8.70 -0.08 -3.76
C THR A 48 8.34 0.63 -5.07
N ILE A 49 8.76 0.07 -6.22
CA ILE A 49 8.41 0.60 -7.54
C ILE A 49 6.89 0.55 -7.75
N ILE A 50 6.26 -0.58 -7.45
CA ILE A 50 4.81 -0.76 -7.57
C ILE A 50 4.08 0.23 -6.67
N TYR A 51 4.52 0.45 -5.43
CA TYR A 51 3.93 1.44 -4.55
C TYR A 51 3.97 2.84 -5.14
N TYR A 52 5.13 3.24 -5.69
CA TYR A 52 5.27 4.54 -6.37
C TYR A 52 4.34 4.67 -7.58
N PHE A 53 4.28 3.63 -8.43
CA PHE A 53 3.37 3.59 -9.56
C PHE A 53 1.90 3.62 -9.13
N HIS A 54 1.55 2.89 -8.08
CA HIS A 54 0.21 2.86 -7.51
C HIS A 54 -0.20 4.27 -7.06
N GLU A 55 0.61 4.95 -6.26
CA GLU A 55 0.33 6.32 -5.82
C GLU A 55 0.19 7.29 -7.00
N ARG A 56 1.07 7.16 -8.01
CA ARG A 56 1.00 7.96 -9.24
C ARG A 56 -0.27 7.68 -10.06
N MET A 57 -0.69 6.42 -10.12
CA MET A 57 -1.87 5.97 -10.85
C MET A 57 -3.15 6.44 -10.16
N TRP A 58 -3.23 6.35 -8.82
CA TRP A 58 -4.33 6.89 -8.03
C TRP A 58 -4.43 8.42 -8.14
N GLY A 59 -3.31 9.13 -8.22
CA GLY A 59 -3.32 10.58 -8.48
C GLY A 59 -3.91 10.98 -9.84
N LYS A 60 -3.95 10.06 -10.82
CA LYS A 60 -4.62 10.28 -12.11
C LYS A 60 -6.10 9.88 -12.08
N ILE A 61 -6.51 9.03 -11.16
CA ILE A 61 -7.90 8.64 -10.98
C ILE A 61 -8.55 9.73 -10.12
N LYS A 62 -9.09 10.78 -10.78
CA LYS A 62 -10.00 11.73 -10.14
C LYS A 62 -11.29 10.99 -9.78
N TRP A 63 -11.31 10.35 -8.62
CA TRP A 63 -12.56 9.86 -8.06
C TRP A 63 -13.44 11.05 -7.73
N GLY A 64 -14.70 10.99 -8.15
CA GLY A 64 -15.63 12.12 -8.20
C GLY A 64 -15.70 12.95 -6.92
N ASN A 65 -14.94 14.03 -6.89
CA ASN A 65 -15.34 15.20 -6.14
C ASN A 65 -16.54 15.77 -6.91
N GLN A 66 -17.75 15.61 -6.38
CA GLN A 66 -18.82 16.52 -6.79
C GLN A 66 -18.26 17.92 -6.55
N PRO A 67 -18.18 18.78 -7.59
CA PRO A 67 -17.65 20.10 -7.39
C PRO A 67 -18.52 20.74 -6.30
N GLU A 68 -17.88 21.27 -5.27
CA GLU A 68 -18.53 21.89 -4.11
C GLU A 68 -19.63 22.89 -4.55
N SER A 69 -19.46 23.50 -5.73
CA SER A 69 -20.48 24.32 -6.40
C SER A 69 -21.84 23.64 -6.59
N LYS A 70 -21.90 22.33 -6.85
CA LYS A 70 -23.17 21.56 -6.96
C LYS A 70 -23.85 21.40 -5.60
N ILE A 71 -23.09 21.27 -4.52
CA ILE A 71 -23.63 21.13 -3.16
C ILE A 71 -24.18 22.47 -2.68
N LEU A 72 -23.44 23.56 -2.90
CA LEU A 72 -23.87 24.92 -2.56
C LEU A 72 -25.11 25.36 -3.35
N ALA A 73 -25.21 24.97 -4.62
CA ALA A 73 -26.39 25.24 -5.44
C ALA A 73 -27.66 24.51 -4.94
N ASN A 74 -27.53 23.28 -4.43
CA ASN A 74 -28.66 22.50 -3.91
C ASN A 74 -29.11 22.93 -2.51
N GLN A 75 -28.20 23.46 -1.70
CA GLN A 75 -28.53 24.00 -0.38
C GLN A 75 -29.33 25.32 -0.50
N ASN A 76 -28.95 26.20 -1.43
CA ASN A 76 -29.64 27.47 -1.67
C ASN A 76 -31.01 27.33 -2.35
N SER A 77 -31.34 26.18 -2.93
CA SER A 77 -32.66 25.92 -3.53
C SER A 77 -33.67 25.30 -2.56
N ASN A 78 -33.27 24.97 -1.33
CA ASN A 78 -34.14 24.46 -0.27
C ASN A 78 -34.51 25.53 0.78
N CYS A 79 -34.33 26.82 0.44
CA CYS A 79 -34.84 27.96 1.17
C CYS A 79 -35.86 28.72 0.31
#